data_AF-A0A1Y2A460-F1
#
_entry.id   AF-A0A1Y2A460-F1
#
_cell.length_a   1.000
_cell.length_b   1.000
_cell.length_c   1.000
_cell.angle_alpha   90.00
_cell.angle_beta   90.00
_cell.angle_gamma   90.00
#
_symmetry.space_group_name_H-M   'P 1'
#
loop_
_entity.id
_entity.type
_entity.pdbx_description
1 polymer ?
#
loop_
_entity_poly.entity_id
_entity_poly.type
_entity_poly.pdbx_seq_one_letter_code
_entity_poly.pdbx_strand_id
1 'polypeptide(L)'
;MTGHLWPGTFESFGSNAPSKNVPFPTTQANITAIEILALLSQSLKSPDLVFRLFSNGATRPIINKIINDVRELERPWPQNSSGIMVADMMRYSGYEVAGTPGRLAETKIDVGGFLTPCETGQLGQKVPREPVKFAHLAVDVKKMPEGEDALDLTLMVKYAVEHEEEEWGISLIMKSC
;
A
#
# COMPACT_ATOMS: atom_id res chain seq x y z
N MET A 1 -28.76 -4.27 -12.96
CA MET A 1 -27.66 -4.21 -11.96
C MET A 1 -26.75 -3.06 -12.35
N THR A 2 -27.06 -1.87 -11.84
CA THR A 2 -26.29 -0.65 -12.07
C THR A 2 -24.98 -0.77 -11.30
N GLY A 3 -23.86 -0.88 -12.03
CA GLY A 3 -22.53 -0.81 -11.43
C GLY A 3 -22.38 0.53 -10.73
N HIS A 4 -22.31 0.51 -9.41
CA HIS A 4 -21.88 1.66 -8.64
C HIS A 4 -20.45 1.98 -9.06
N LEU A 5 -20.30 3.00 -9.91
CA LEU A 5 -19.06 3.73 -10.07
C LEU A 5 -18.64 4.20 -8.69
N TRP A 6 -17.54 3.65 -8.18
CA TRP A 6 -17.00 3.94 -6.87
C TRP A 6 -16.75 5.44 -6.70
N PRO A 7 -17.39 6.13 -5.74
CA PRO A 7 -17.01 7.48 -5.35
C PRO A 7 -15.72 7.40 -4.52
N GLY A 8 -14.61 7.09 -5.18
CA GLY A 8 -13.30 6.83 -4.57
C GLY A 8 -12.18 6.57 -5.57
N THR A 9 -12.46 6.72 -6.87
CA THR A 9 -11.51 6.57 -7.99
C THR A 9 -10.54 7.74 -8.14
N PHE A 10 -10.50 8.69 -7.22
CA PHE A 10 -9.45 9.70 -7.25
C PHE A 10 -8.10 9.00 -7.13
N GLU A 11 -7.20 9.28 -8.07
CA GLU A 11 -5.75 9.12 -7.96
C GLU A 11 -5.28 9.92 -6.74
N SER A 12 -5.59 9.41 -5.56
CA SER A 12 -5.47 10.11 -4.28
C SER A 12 -4.01 10.31 -3.88
N PHE A 13 -3.11 9.62 -4.59
CA PHE A 13 -1.68 9.55 -4.32
C PHE A 13 -0.84 10.04 -5.51
N GLY A 14 -1.46 10.61 -6.55
CA GLY A 14 -0.82 11.06 -7.79
C GLY A 14 -0.75 9.99 -8.88
N SER A 15 -0.46 10.42 -10.11
CA SER A 15 -0.35 9.56 -11.30
C SER A 15 0.86 8.63 -11.25
N ASN A 16 1.92 9.01 -10.53
CA ASN A 16 3.13 8.18 -10.40
C ASN A 16 3.04 7.19 -9.23
N ALA A 17 1.96 7.20 -8.45
CA ALA A 17 1.78 6.24 -7.36
C ALA A 17 1.71 4.81 -7.93
N PRO A 18 2.52 3.86 -7.42
CA PRO A 18 2.52 2.49 -7.89
C PRO A 18 1.11 1.89 -7.88
N SER A 19 0.82 1.03 -8.84
CA SER A 19 -0.52 0.44 -9.00
C SER A 19 -0.99 -0.23 -7.71
N LYS A 20 -2.29 -0.13 -7.41
CA LYS A 20 -2.93 -0.91 -6.33
C LYS A 20 -2.79 -2.43 -6.47
N ASN A 21 -2.40 -2.89 -7.66
CA ASN A 21 -2.23 -4.30 -8.01
C ASN A 21 -0.74 -4.71 -8.08
N VAL A 22 0.17 -3.92 -7.48
CA VAL A 22 1.53 -4.39 -7.22
C VAL A 22 1.41 -5.60 -6.28
N PRO A 23 1.89 -6.80 -6.68
CA PRO A 23 1.75 -7.99 -5.87
C PRO A 23 2.54 -7.86 -4.56
N PHE A 24 2.07 -8.53 -3.53
CA PHE A 24 2.86 -8.80 -2.33
C PHE A 24 3.61 -10.12 -2.49
N PRO A 25 4.71 -10.34 -1.75
CA PRO A 25 5.45 -11.58 -1.84
C PRO A 25 4.60 -12.75 -1.36
N THR A 26 4.72 -13.90 -2.02
CA THR A 26 4.00 -15.12 -1.61
C THR A 26 4.63 -15.78 -0.38
N THR A 27 5.89 -15.42 -0.09
CA THR A 27 6.63 -15.86 1.10
C THR A 27 6.65 -14.77 2.15
N GLN A 28 7.15 -15.10 3.34
CA GLN A 28 7.32 -14.14 4.42
C GLN A 28 8.16 -12.95 3.95
N ALA A 29 7.65 -11.74 4.18
CA ALA A 29 8.38 -10.49 3.97
C ALA A 29 7.92 -9.46 4.99
N ASN A 30 8.89 -8.91 5.71
CA ASN A 30 8.64 -7.95 6.76
C ASN A 30 8.69 -6.54 6.16
N ILE A 31 7.54 -5.88 6.07
CA ILE A 31 7.47 -4.51 5.54
C ILE A 31 6.81 -3.60 6.59
N THR A 32 7.47 -2.49 6.92
CA THR A 32 6.95 -1.55 7.91
C THR A 32 5.71 -0.83 7.39
N ALA A 33 4.90 -0.30 8.31
CA ALA A 33 3.76 0.53 7.92
C ALA A 33 4.24 1.78 7.14
N ILE A 34 5.38 2.35 7.51
CA ILE A 34 5.94 3.54 6.85
C ILE A 34 6.42 3.19 5.43
N GLU A 35 7.11 2.06 5.25
CA GLU A 35 7.51 1.56 3.93
C GLU A 35 6.32 1.41 2.99
N ILE A 36 5.27 0.75 3.47
CA ILE A 36 4.03 0.57 2.71
C ILE A 36 3.43 1.92 2.34
N LEU A 37 3.30 2.86 3.29
CA LEU A 37 2.62 4.13 3.06
C LEU A 37 3.43 5.08 2.17
N ALA A 38 4.77 5.00 2.21
CA ALA A 38 5.66 5.79 1.38
C ALA A 38 5.82 5.21 -0.04
N LEU A 39 6.07 3.91 -0.14
CA LEU A 39 6.49 3.26 -1.40
C LEU A 39 5.33 2.54 -2.12
N LEU A 40 4.26 2.20 -1.42
CA LEU A 40 3.13 1.41 -1.92
C LEU A 40 1.78 1.98 -1.45
N SER A 41 1.61 3.30 -1.50
CA SER A 41 0.44 4.00 -0.96
C SER A 41 -0.92 3.48 -1.48
N GLN A 42 -0.99 3.06 -2.75
CA GLN A 42 -2.19 2.47 -3.34
C GLN A 42 -2.57 1.11 -2.75
N SER A 43 -1.66 0.43 -2.05
CA SER A 43 -1.94 -0.83 -1.38
C SER A 43 -2.92 -0.67 -0.20
N LEU A 44 -3.23 0.56 0.23
CA LEU A 44 -4.37 0.85 1.11
C LEU A 44 -5.73 0.44 0.54
N LYS A 45 -5.79 0.02 -0.73
CA LYS A 45 -6.96 -0.61 -1.35
C LYS A 45 -6.99 -2.13 -1.14
N SER A 46 -6.00 -2.72 -0.45
CA SER A 46 -5.99 -4.13 -0.02
C SER A 46 -6.65 -4.25 1.37
N PRO A 47 -7.71 -5.08 1.51
CA PRO A 47 -8.34 -5.32 2.80
C PRO A 47 -7.38 -5.94 3.82
N ASP A 48 -6.50 -6.85 3.40
CA ASP A 48 -5.51 -7.51 4.26
C ASP A 48 -4.54 -6.50 4.88
N LEU A 49 -4.05 -5.58 4.05
CA LEU A 49 -3.14 -4.53 4.48
C LEU A 49 -3.81 -3.59 5.49
N VAL A 50 -5.02 -3.10 5.18
CA VAL A 50 -5.76 -2.20 6.06
C VAL A 50 -6.05 -2.89 7.40
N PHE A 51 -6.47 -4.16 7.36
CA PHE A 51 -6.68 -4.95 8.56
C PHE A 51 -5.40 -5.07 9.40
N ARG A 52 -4.24 -5.35 8.77
CA ARG A 52 -2.95 -5.42 9.47
C ARG A 52 -2.56 -4.10 10.10
N LEU A 53 -2.72 -2.98 9.40
CA LEU A 53 -2.40 -1.65 9.95
C LEU A 53 -3.24 -1.37 11.20
N PHE A 54 -4.56 -1.59 11.13
CA PHE A 54 -5.47 -1.32 12.25
C PHE A 54 -5.25 -2.27 13.43
N SER A 55 -4.98 -3.56 13.15
CA SER A 55 -4.69 -4.54 14.20
C SER A 55 -3.37 -4.26 14.93
N ASN A 56 -2.47 -3.50 14.30
CA ASN A 56 -1.23 -3.00 14.91
C ASN A 56 -1.38 -1.57 15.47
N GLY A 57 -2.62 -1.07 15.64
CA GLY A 57 -2.89 0.20 16.30
C GLY A 57 -2.85 1.44 15.40
N ALA A 58 -2.74 1.28 14.08
CA ALA A 58 -2.89 2.41 13.17
C ALA A 58 -4.30 3.00 13.26
N THR A 59 -4.38 4.33 13.15
CA THR A 59 -5.66 5.05 13.10
C THR A 59 -5.74 5.85 11.82
N ARG A 60 -6.95 6.24 11.40
CA ARG A 60 -7.14 7.07 10.19
C ARG A 60 -6.34 8.38 10.25
N PRO A 61 -6.34 9.15 11.36
CA PRO A 61 -5.53 10.36 11.45
C PRO A 61 -4.03 10.08 11.32
N ILE A 62 -3.54 8.97 11.90
CA ILE A 62 -2.12 8.57 11.79
C ILE A 62 -1.76 8.23 10.34
N ILE A 63 -2.54 7.39 9.66
CA ILE A 63 -2.30 7.01 8.25
C ILE A 63 -2.32 8.25 7.35
N ASN A 64 -3.32 9.12 7.53
CA ASN A 64 -3.44 10.35 6.74
C ASN A 64 -2.25 11.29 6.96
N LYS A 65 -1.84 11.48 8.22
CA LYS A 65 -0.68 12.29 8.57
C LYS A 65 0.60 11.74 7.95
N ILE A 66 0.86 10.44 8.11
CA ILE A 66 2.05 9.79 7.54
C ILE A 66 2.11 10.03 6.04
N ILE A 67 1.05 9.75 5.29
CA ILE A 67 1.05 9.92 3.83
C ILE A 67 1.34 11.37 3.44
N ASN A 68 0.71 12.34 4.10
CA ASN A 68 0.95 13.75 3.83
C ASN A 68 2.38 14.21 4.22
N ASP A 69 3.03 13.50 5.14
CA ASP A 69 4.40 13.79 5.58
C ASP A 69 5.46 13.14 4.66
N VAL A 70 5.20 11.93 4.13
CA VAL A 70 6.20 11.13 3.39
C VAL A 70 6.04 11.15 1.87
N ARG A 71 4.88 11.54 1.34
CA ARG A 71 4.62 11.64 -0.11
C ARG A 71 4.53 13.09 -0.55
N GLU A 72 5.04 13.36 -1.74
CA GLU A 72 4.70 14.56 -2.48
C GLU A 72 3.35 14.34 -3.17
N LEU A 73 2.38 15.19 -2.89
CA LEU A 73 1.03 15.11 -3.45
C LEU A 73 0.68 16.46 -4.04
N GLU A 74 0.02 16.47 -5.20
CA GLU A 74 -0.49 17.71 -5.82
C GLU A 74 -1.34 18.53 -4.83
N ARG A 75 -2.08 17.83 -3.98
CA ARG A 75 -2.79 18.39 -2.83
C ARG A 75 -2.73 17.43 -1.64
N PRO A 76 -2.71 17.93 -0.40
CA PRO A 76 -2.78 17.08 0.77
C PRO A 76 -3.99 16.14 0.70
N TRP A 77 -3.78 14.87 1.04
CA TRP A 77 -4.84 13.88 1.02
C TRP A 77 -5.90 14.24 2.07
N PRO A 78 -7.16 14.49 1.69
CA PRO A 78 -8.16 14.94 2.64
C PRO A 78 -8.52 13.86 3.66
N GLN A 79 -8.66 14.25 4.93
CA GLN A 79 -9.00 13.34 6.02
C GLN A 79 -10.31 12.56 5.75
N ASN A 80 -11.33 13.22 5.20
CA ASN A 80 -12.60 12.57 4.85
C ASN A 80 -12.42 11.46 3.81
N SER A 81 -11.63 11.71 2.77
CA SER A 81 -11.33 10.73 1.72
C SER A 81 -10.57 9.53 2.28
N SER A 82 -9.58 9.77 3.15
CA SER A 82 -8.87 8.70 3.86
C SER A 82 -9.80 7.87 4.74
N GLY A 83 -10.75 8.52 5.41
CA GLY A 83 -11.71 7.86 6.28
C GLY A 83 -12.65 6.92 5.53
N ILE A 84 -13.14 7.35 4.36
CA ILE A 84 -13.99 6.54 3.47
C ILE A 84 -13.22 5.33 2.94
N MET A 85 -12.04 5.54 2.35
CA MET A 85 -11.23 4.45 1.76
C MET A 85 -10.93 3.37 2.80
N VAL A 86 -10.46 3.78 3.98
CA VAL A 86 -10.13 2.86 5.06
C VAL A 86 -11.38 2.18 5.64
N ALA A 87 -12.50 2.90 5.76
CA ALA A 87 -13.77 2.31 6.20
C ALA A 87 -14.19 1.17 5.27
N ASP A 88 -14.17 1.44 3.97
CA ASP A 88 -14.66 0.48 2.99
C ASP A 88 -13.77 -0.75 2.96
N MET A 89 -12.44 -0.59 3.05
CA MET A 89 -11.54 -1.75 3.12
C MET A 89 -11.70 -2.57 4.40
N MET A 90 -11.93 -1.93 5.55
CA MET A 90 -12.24 -2.67 6.79
C MET A 90 -13.54 -3.46 6.67
N ARG A 91 -14.58 -2.88 6.06
CA ARG A 91 -15.85 -3.58 5.77
C ARG A 91 -15.61 -4.77 4.84
N TYR A 92 -14.72 -4.65 3.85
CA TYR A 92 -14.35 -5.77 2.98
C TYR A 92 -13.62 -6.89 3.70
N SER A 93 -12.82 -6.57 4.71
CA SER A 93 -12.20 -7.57 5.58
C SER A 93 -13.20 -8.23 6.54
N GLY A 94 -14.49 -7.86 6.49
CA GLY A 94 -15.54 -8.40 7.37
C GLY A 94 -15.61 -7.72 8.74
N TYR A 95 -14.98 -6.56 8.92
CA TYR A 95 -14.92 -5.84 10.19
C TYR A 95 -15.68 -4.52 10.15
N GLU A 96 -16.32 -4.18 11.26
CA GLU A 96 -16.90 -2.86 11.44
C GLU A 96 -15.81 -1.82 11.73
N VAL A 97 -15.96 -0.66 11.13
CA VAL A 97 -15.08 0.52 11.24
C VAL A 97 -14.93 1.03 12.68
N ALA A 98 -15.90 0.71 13.54
CA ALA A 98 -15.92 1.11 14.95
C ALA A 98 -15.21 0.12 15.89
N GLY A 99 -14.88 -1.08 15.42
CA GLY A 99 -14.11 -2.05 16.18
C GLY A 99 -12.62 -1.89 15.89
N THR A 100 -11.80 -1.76 16.93
CA THR A 100 -10.38 -2.10 16.79
C THR A 100 -10.34 -3.61 16.57
N PRO A 101 -9.90 -4.12 15.41
CA PRO A 101 -9.68 -5.55 15.25
C PRO A 101 -8.74 -6.02 16.35
N GLY A 102 -8.93 -7.26 16.82
CA GLY A 102 -8.14 -7.81 17.93
C GLY A 102 -6.65 -7.53 17.71
N ARG A 103 -5.98 -6.96 18.72
CA ARG A 103 -4.60 -6.49 18.60
C ARG A 103 -3.72 -7.67 18.18
N LEU A 104 -3.11 -7.58 17.00
CA LEU A 104 -2.08 -8.53 16.61
C LEU A 104 -0.84 -8.27 17.48
N ALA A 105 -0.02 -9.30 17.69
CA ALA A 105 1.27 -9.12 18.35
C ALA A 105 2.07 -8.06 17.59
N GLU A 106 2.58 -7.04 18.30
CA GLU A 106 3.26 -5.87 17.71
C GLU A 106 4.41 -6.25 16.76
N THR A 107 4.97 -7.45 16.90
CA THR A 107 6.06 -7.99 16.10
C THR A 107 5.64 -8.61 14.77
N LYS A 108 4.34 -8.76 14.48
CA LYS A 108 3.86 -9.39 13.25
C LYS A 108 3.70 -8.35 12.13
N ILE A 109 4.80 -8.08 11.44
CA ILE A 109 4.89 -7.13 10.32
C ILE A 109 4.96 -7.79 8.93
N ASP A 110 4.72 -9.10 8.88
CA ASP A 110 4.70 -9.90 7.67
C ASP A 110 3.53 -9.53 6.75
N VAL A 111 3.81 -9.35 5.46
CA VAL A 111 2.83 -9.13 4.39
C VAL A 111 2.76 -10.32 3.41
N GLY A 112 3.44 -11.43 3.74
CA GLY A 112 3.45 -12.63 2.94
C GLY A 112 2.04 -13.16 2.65
N GLY A 113 1.73 -13.32 1.37
CA GLY A 113 0.44 -13.86 0.90
C GLY A 113 -0.72 -12.86 0.94
N PHE A 114 -0.48 -11.58 1.19
CA PHE A 114 -1.54 -10.56 1.11
C PHE A 114 -2.09 -10.45 -0.31
N LEU A 115 -3.41 -10.32 -0.41
CA LEU A 115 -4.10 -10.24 -1.67
C LEU A 115 -4.28 -8.78 -2.09
N THR A 116 -3.96 -8.51 -3.35
CA THR A 116 -4.27 -7.28 -4.07
C THR A 116 -5.74 -7.26 -4.49
N PRO A 117 -6.29 -6.09 -4.84
CA PRO A 117 -7.69 -5.99 -5.27
C PRO A 117 -8.04 -6.80 -6.52
N CYS A 118 -7.06 -7.08 -7.38
CA CYS A 118 -7.25 -7.94 -8.54
C CYS A 118 -7.32 -9.43 -8.18
N GLU A 119 -6.65 -9.85 -7.10
CA GLU A 119 -6.64 -11.23 -6.60
C GLU A 119 -7.91 -11.56 -5.82
N THR A 120 -8.43 -10.61 -5.04
CA THR A 120 -9.68 -10.79 -4.31
C THR A 120 -10.92 -10.73 -5.21
N GLY A 121 -10.77 -10.30 -6.48
CA GLY A 121 -11.87 -10.07 -7.41
C GLY A 121 -12.77 -8.87 -7.06
N GLN A 122 -12.39 -8.08 -6.05
CA GLN A 122 -13.27 -7.08 -5.42
C GLN A 122 -13.40 -5.76 -6.20
N LEU A 123 -12.43 -5.39 -7.04
CA LEU A 123 -12.40 -4.06 -7.69
C LEU A 123 -12.59 -4.06 -9.23
N GLY A 124 -12.95 -5.20 -9.83
CA GLY A 124 -13.26 -5.28 -11.25
C GLY A 124 -12.04 -5.15 -12.19
N GLN A 125 -12.13 -5.91 -13.29
CA GLN A 125 -11.13 -6.13 -14.35
C GLN A 125 -9.71 -6.54 -13.88
N LYS A 126 -9.25 -7.69 -14.41
CA LYS A 126 -7.84 -8.07 -14.40
C LYS A 126 -7.08 -7.08 -15.29
N VAL A 127 -6.68 -5.95 -14.74
CA VAL A 127 -5.76 -5.03 -15.43
C VAL A 127 -4.42 -5.77 -15.54
N PRO A 128 -3.82 -5.87 -16.74
CA PRO A 128 -2.50 -6.46 -16.91
C PRO A 128 -1.50 -5.84 -15.93
N ARG A 129 -0.74 -6.68 -15.23
CA ARG A 129 0.30 -6.24 -14.31
C ARG A 129 1.50 -5.78 -15.13
N GLU A 130 1.72 -4.48 -15.21
CA GLU A 130 2.98 -3.98 -15.74
C GLU A 130 4.08 -4.19 -14.68
N PRO A 131 5.24 -4.75 -15.07
CA PRO A 131 6.42 -4.76 -14.22
C PRO A 131 6.73 -3.35 -13.70
N VAL A 132 6.72 -3.18 -12.37
CA VAL A 132 7.13 -1.93 -11.73
C VAL A 132 8.61 -2.04 -11.35
N LYS A 133 9.43 -1.14 -11.88
CA LYS A 133 10.85 -1.01 -11.47
C LYS A 133 10.90 -0.53 -10.03
N PHE A 134 11.83 -1.06 -9.23
CA PHE A 134 11.99 -0.63 -7.83
C PHE A 134 12.30 0.86 -7.72
N ALA A 135 13.12 1.40 -8.62
CA ALA A 135 13.43 2.82 -8.67
C ALA A 135 12.18 3.70 -8.82
N HIS A 136 11.16 3.23 -9.54
CA HIS A 136 9.91 3.98 -9.71
C HIS A 136 9.10 4.11 -8.42
N LEU A 137 9.31 3.26 -7.42
CA LEU A 137 8.63 3.39 -6.13
C LEU A 137 9.08 4.63 -5.34
N ALA A 138 10.26 5.17 -5.65
CA ALA A 138 10.78 6.40 -5.04
C ALA A 138 10.14 7.67 -5.64
N VAL A 139 9.41 7.57 -6.75
CA VAL A 139 8.79 8.74 -7.39
C VAL A 139 7.69 9.30 -6.48
N ASP A 140 7.70 10.61 -6.31
CA ASP A 140 6.84 11.37 -5.40
C ASP A 140 6.98 10.95 -3.92
N VAL A 141 8.13 10.36 -3.53
CA VAL A 141 8.48 10.15 -2.12
C VAL A 141 9.25 11.36 -1.61
N LYS A 142 8.62 12.14 -0.74
CA LYS A 142 9.20 13.34 -0.13
C LYS A 142 10.27 13.00 0.90
N LYS A 143 10.02 11.95 1.69
CA LYS A 143 10.96 11.46 2.71
C LYS A 143 11.02 9.94 2.62
N MET A 144 12.21 9.43 2.29
CA MET A 144 12.44 7.98 2.34
C MET A 144 12.37 7.48 3.78
N PRO A 145 11.87 6.25 4.02
CA PRO A 145 11.97 5.62 5.33
C PRO A 145 13.43 5.56 5.80
N GLU A 146 13.63 5.67 7.12
CA GLU A 146 14.95 5.69 7.77
C GLU A 146 14.91 4.92 9.10
N GLY A 147 16.08 4.50 9.59
CA GLY A 147 16.18 3.82 10.89
C GLY A 147 15.36 2.52 10.94
N GLU A 148 14.60 2.34 12.01
CA GLU A 148 13.74 1.15 12.20
C GLU A 148 12.58 1.06 11.21
N ASP A 149 12.26 2.17 10.51
CA ASP A 149 11.22 2.19 9.49
C ASP A 149 11.74 1.74 8.11
N ALA A 150 13.06 1.62 7.92
CA ALA A 150 13.70 1.28 6.64
C ALA A 150 14.22 -0.17 6.63
N LEU A 151 13.35 -1.12 6.26
CA LEU A 151 13.71 -2.53 6.13
C LEU A 151 14.04 -2.87 4.67
N ASP A 152 13.70 -4.10 4.25
CA ASP A 152 14.10 -4.69 2.98
C ASP A 152 13.60 -3.88 1.79
N LEU A 153 12.35 -3.41 1.81
CA LEU A 153 11.78 -2.67 0.68
C LEU A 153 12.50 -1.33 0.46
N THR A 154 12.79 -0.61 1.53
CA THR A 154 13.52 0.66 1.46
C THR A 154 14.92 0.46 0.90
N LEU A 155 15.62 -0.59 1.34
CA LEU A 155 16.97 -0.91 0.87
C LEU A 155 16.97 -1.26 -0.62
N MET A 156 16.02 -2.07 -1.06
CA MET A 156 15.88 -2.44 -2.47
C MET A 156 15.58 -1.23 -3.35
N VAL A 157 14.70 -0.33 -2.90
CA VAL A 157 14.39 0.90 -3.64
C VAL A 157 15.60 1.82 -3.71
N LYS A 158 16.30 2.07 -2.58
CA LYS A 158 17.52 2.89 -2.57
C LYS A 158 18.58 2.34 -3.51
N TYR A 159 18.83 1.03 -3.43
CA TYR A 159 19.79 0.37 -4.32
C TYR A 159 19.40 0.54 -5.79
N ALA A 160 18.14 0.30 -6.15
CA ALA A 160 17.67 0.43 -7.53
C ALA A 160 17.71 1.88 -8.06
N VAL A 161 17.54 2.89 -7.20
CA VAL A 161 17.71 4.30 -7.57
C VAL A 161 19.19 4.64 -7.79
N GLU A 162 20.11 4.02 -7.06
CA GLU A 162 21.56 4.23 -7.22
C GLU A 162 22.14 3.47 -8.44
N HIS A 163 21.43 2.47 -8.94
CA HIS A 163 21.84 1.60 -10.05
C HIS A 163 20.74 1.56 -11.14
N GLU A 164 20.39 2.72 -11.69
CA GLU A 164 19.29 2.85 -12.68
C GLU A 164 19.54 2.06 -13.98
N GLU A 165 20.80 1.73 -14.28
CA GLU A 165 21.22 0.89 -15.38
C GLU A 165 20.88 -0.60 -15.19
N GLU A 166 20.64 -1.03 -13.94
CA GLU A 166 20.27 -2.40 -13.62
C GLU A 166 18.74 -2.57 -13.63
N GLU A 167 18.25 -3.63 -14.30
CA GLU A 167 16.81 -3.91 -14.35
C GLU A 167 16.32 -4.68 -13.12
N TRP A 168 16.00 -3.96 -12.05
CA TRP A 168 15.35 -4.51 -10.86
C TRP A 168 13.84 -4.21 -10.85
N GLY A 169 13.01 -5.24 -10.99
CA GLY A 169 11.54 -5.12 -11.02
C GLY A 169 10.82 -6.00 -10.00
N ILE A 170 9.68 -5.53 -9.48
CA ILE A 170 8.84 -6.28 -8.52
C ILE A 170 8.29 -7.58 -9.13
N SER A 171 8.02 -7.60 -10.45
CA SER A 171 7.51 -8.79 -11.15
C SER A 171 8.50 -9.96 -11.18
N LEU A 172 9.79 -9.72 -10.92
CA LEU A 172 10.82 -10.76 -10.89
C LEU A 172 10.84 -11.54 -9.56
N ILE A 173 10.26 -10.98 -8.50
CA ILE A 173 10.36 -11.52 -7.13
C ILE A 173 9.01 -12.05 -6.64
N MET A 174 7.90 -11.56 -7.17
CA MET A 174 6.54 -11.86 -6.69
C MET A 174 5.70 -12.44 -7.83
N LYS A 175 5.29 -13.71 -7.71
CA LYS A 175 4.59 -14.45 -8.77
C LYS A 175 3.37 -13.66 -9.29
N SER A 176 3.31 -13.53 -10.61
CA SER A 176 2.18 -12.96 -11.35
C SER A 176 0.92 -13.85 -11.23
N CYS A 177 -0.26 -13.22 -11.13
CA CYS A 177 -1.56 -13.88 -11.30
C CYS A 177 -1.97 -14.02 -12.76
#